data_AF-A0A222WQT3-F1
#
_entry.id   AF-A0A222WQT3-F1
#
_cell.length_a   1.000
_cell.length_b   1.000
_cell.length_c   1.000
_cell.angle_alpha   90.00
_cell.angle_beta   90.00
_cell.angle_gamma   90.00
#
_symmetry.space_group_name_H-M   'P 1'
#
loop_
_entity.id
_entity.type
_entity.pdbx_description
1 polymer ?
#
loop_
_entity_poly.entity_id
_entity_poly.type
_entity_poly.pdbx_seq_one_letter_code
_entity_poly.pdbx_strand_id
1 'polypeptide(L)'
;MKKKLILSFLMMFNILLFSFNNLIFAQSDESTPDAQIRASIESEFKLKCVDSLNAVKTDYKLKAEENFENVQLSSGTAFYKVTDDVYSSAIDFAGYIFTLKINDREVATIYATSNTGSWKISSISNRVNSENSLLTAEATLSENEKVKLIDDERYGLNALLIEGGEKERVVDLSGNGKNVNSLEPSSNKTITKSLFDQKIKEMKAERSGPATKDGAVIMGTGQFDFNEPSKASSNVPIILLFLGIISLFPIFIILKKRRNS
;
A
#
# COMPACT_ATOMS: atom_id res chain seq x y z
N MET A 1 -47.97 -17.41 -34.87
CA MET A 1 -47.63 -16.78 -33.56
C MET A 1 -46.51 -17.50 -32.80
N LYS A 2 -46.45 -18.85 -32.78
CA LYS A 2 -45.42 -19.63 -32.05
C LYS A 2 -43.96 -19.27 -32.38
N LYS A 3 -43.63 -18.99 -33.65
CA LYS A 3 -42.26 -18.62 -34.07
C LYS A 3 -41.76 -17.27 -33.52
N LYS A 4 -42.66 -16.29 -33.33
CA LYS A 4 -42.31 -14.97 -32.76
C LYS A 4 -42.07 -15.05 -31.25
N LEU A 5 -42.80 -15.92 -30.56
CA LEU A 5 -42.59 -16.21 -29.13
C LEU A 5 -41.25 -16.90 -28.86
N ILE A 6 -40.85 -17.85 -29.70
CA ILE A 6 -39.54 -18.52 -29.58
C ILE A 6 -38.40 -17.52 -29.78
N LEU A 7 -38.49 -16.64 -30.78
CA LEU A 7 -37.46 -15.63 -31.04
C LEU A 7 -37.35 -14.61 -29.89
N SER A 8 -38.49 -14.18 -29.33
CA SER A 8 -38.51 -13.27 -28.18
C SER A 8 -37.92 -13.92 -26.93
N PHE A 9 -38.21 -15.20 -26.70
CA PHE A 9 -37.64 -15.94 -25.57
C PHE A 9 -36.13 -16.13 -25.74
N LEU A 10 -35.67 -16.42 -26.95
CA LEU A 10 -34.25 -16.59 -27.25
C LEU A 10 -33.47 -15.28 -27.07
N MET A 11 -34.06 -14.13 -27.45
CA MET A 11 -33.44 -12.83 -27.20
C MET A 11 -33.39 -12.48 -25.72
N MET A 12 -34.48 -12.73 -24.97
CA MET A 12 -34.52 -12.48 -23.52
C MET A 12 -33.51 -13.36 -22.77
N PHE A 13 -33.35 -14.61 -23.20
CA PHE A 13 -32.37 -15.55 -22.64
C PHE A 13 -30.92 -15.11 -22.93
N ASN A 14 -30.63 -14.59 -24.14
CA ASN A 14 -29.30 -14.05 -24.45
C ASN A 14 -28.98 -12.77 -23.66
N ILE A 15 -29.96 -11.90 -23.42
CA ILE A 15 -29.78 -10.71 -22.57
C ILE A 15 -29.56 -11.12 -21.11
N LEU A 16 -30.25 -12.16 -20.63
CA LEU A 16 -30.02 -12.73 -19.30
C LEU A 16 -28.59 -13.27 -19.18
N LEU A 17 -28.13 -14.08 -20.16
CA LEU A 17 -26.77 -14.62 -20.20
C LEU A 17 -25.69 -13.53 -20.27
N PHE A 18 -25.94 -12.43 -21.01
CA PHE A 18 -25.06 -11.27 -21.03
C PHE A 18 -25.02 -10.55 -19.67
N SER A 19 -26.13 -10.50 -18.96
CA SER A 19 -26.22 -9.91 -17.61
C SER A 19 -25.52 -10.76 -16.56
N PHE A 20 -25.50 -12.09 -16.73
CA PHE A 20 -24.77 -12.99 -15.83
C PHE A 20 -23.26 -13.00 -16.05
N ASN A 21 -22.74 -12.68 -17.25
CA ASN A 21 -21.29 -12.51 -17.45
C ASN A 21 -20.70 -11.34 -16.63
N ASN A 22 -21.52 -10.35 -16.24
CA ASN A 22 -21.08 -9.27 -15.34
C ASN A 22 -21.19 -9.63 -13.86
N LEU A 23 -21.85 -10.74 -13.50
CA LEU A 23 -22.06 -11.17 -12.10
C LEU A 23 -21.16 -12.36 -11.68
N ILE A 24 -20.38 -12.93 -12.60
CA ILE A 24 -19.42 -14.01 -12.32
C ILE A 24 -18.02 -13.49 -11.92
N PHE A 25 -17.79 -12.18 -11.95
CA PHE A 25 -16.68 -11.58 -11.19
C PHE A 25 -17.04 -11.46 -9.70
N ALA A 26 -17.42 -12.59 -9.10
CA ALA A 26 -17.50 -12.74 -7.66
C ALA A 26 -16.07 -12.72 -7.12
N GLN A 27 -15.74 -11.65 -6.38
CA GLN A 27 -14.53 -11.51 -5.53
C GLN A 27 -13.32 -12.31 -6.03
N SER A 28 -12.64 -11.81 -7.07
CA SER A 28 -11.20 -12.08 -7.10
C SER A 28 -10.65 -11.54 -5.80
N ASP A 29 -10.09 -12.40 -4.97
CA ASP A 29 -9.32 -11.96 -3.82
C ASP A 29 -8.22 -11.06 -4.38
N GLU A 30 -8.37 -9.75 -4.20
CA GLU A 30 -7.51 -8.72 -4.80
C GLU A 30 -6.04 -8.93 -4.38
N SER A 31 -5.80 -9.74 -3.34
CA SER A 31 -4.50 -10.19 -2.86
C SER A 31 -3.62 -10.81 -3.95
N THR A 32 -4.18 -11.53 -4.92
CA THR A 32 -3.42 -12.26 -5.96
C THR A 32 -3.91 -11.96 -7.37
N PRO A 33 -3.00 -11.78 -8.34
CA PRO A 33 -3.38 -11.56 -9.72
C PRO A 33 -3.98 -12.84 -10.31
N ASP A 34 -4.96 -12.68 -11.19
CA ASP A 34 -5.44 -13.81 -11.97
C ASP A 34 -4.35 -14.40 -12.88
N ALA A 35 -4.57 -15.63 -13.34
CA ALA A 35 -3.60 -16.34 -14.18
C ALA A 35 -3.30 -15.63 -15.52
N GLN A 36 -4.24 -14.86 -16.04
CA GLN A 36 -4.09 -14.12 -17.29
C GLN A 36 -3.15 -12.91 -17.11
N ILE A 37 -3.27 -12.20 -15.99
CA ILE A 37 -2.37 -11.10 -15.63
C ILE A 37 -0.93 -11.64 -15.52
N ARG A 38 -0.73 -12.71 -14.76
CA ARG A 38 0.59 -13.33 -14.59
C ARG A 38 1.19 -13.75 -15.94
N ALA A 39 0.42 -14.43 -16.78
CA ALA A 39 0.88 -14.85 -18.10
C ALA A 39 1.23 -13.66 -19.02
N SER A 40 0.44 -12.58 -18.96
CA SER A 40 0.72 -11.33 -19.70
C SER A 40 2.04 -10.70 -19.25
N ILE A 41 2.27 -10.61 -17.95
CA ILE A 41 3.50 -10.03 -17.38
C ILE A 41 4.72 -10.91 -17.68
N GLU A 42 4.59 -12.24 -17.59
CA GLU A 42 5.66 -13.17 -17.95
C GLU A 42 6.04 -13.04 -19.43
N SER A 43 5.05 -12.95 -20.32
CA SER A 43 5.27 -12.75 -21.75
C SER A 43 5.95 -11.41 -22.04
N GLU A 44 5.46 -10.32 -21.45
CA GLU A 44 6.07 -9.00 -21.60
C GLU A 44 7.51 -8.97 -21.10
N PHE A 45 7.78 -9.58 -19.94
CA PHE A 45 9.11 -9.68 -19.37
C PHE A 45 10.08 -10.37 -20.33
N LYS A 46 9.69 -11.55 -20.85
CA LYS A 46 10.53 -12.33 -21.78
C LYS A 46 10.79 -11.57 -23.08
N LEU A 47 9.78 -10.88 -23.61
CA LEU A 47 9.87 -10.19 -24.89
C LEU A 47 10.63 -8.85 -24.83
N LYS A 48 10.56 -8.13 -23.70
CA LYS A 48 11.04 -6.73 -23.64
C LYS A 48 12.13 -6.48 -22.62
N CYS A 49 12.26 -7.28 -21.57
CA CYS A 49 13.10 -6.95 -20.42
C CYS A 49 14.37 -7.81 -20.33
N VAL A 50 14.33 -9.08 -20.76
CA VAL A 50 15.43 -10.04 -20.57
C VAL A 50 16.76 -9.52 -21.11
N ASP A 51 16.81 -9.06 -22.36
CA ASP A 51 18.05 -8.59 -22.98
C ASP A 51 18.65 -7.38 -22.25
N SER A 52 17.79 -6.42 -21.91
CA SER A 52 18.21 -5.21 -21.19
C SER A 52 18.72 -5.53 -19.79
N LEU A 53 18.05 -6.44 -19.06
CA LEU A 53 18.46 -6.85 -17.73
C LEU A 53 19.73 -7.70 -17.75
N ASN A 54 19.93 -8.54 -18.76
CA ASN A 54 21.17 -9.30 -18.94
C ASN A 54 22.38 -8.38 -19.15
N ALA A 55 22.20 -7.23 -19.79
CA ALA A 55 23.25 -6.22 -19.96
C ALA A 55 23.68 -5.56 -18.63
N VAL A 56 22.79 -5.49 -17.63
CA VAL A 56 23.04 -4.87 -16.32
C VAL A 56 22.97 -5.88 -15.15
N LYS A 57 23.17 -7.17 -15.43
CA LYS A 57 22.94 -8.25 -14.45
C LYS A 57 23.78 -8.15 -13.17
N THR A 58 24.91 -7.46 -13.23
CA THR A 58 25.75 -7.17 -12.06
C THR A 58 25.03 -6.33 -11.01
N ASP A 59 24.13 -5.43 -11.42
CA ASP A 59 23.37 -4.54 -10.53
C ASP A 59 22.32 -5.31 -9.72
N TYR A 60 21.98 -6.51 -10.20
CA TYR A 60 21.09 -7.49 -9.59
C TYR A 60 21.84 -8.61 -8.87
N LYS A 61 23.17 -8.50 -8.74
CA LYS A 61 24.02 -9.48 -8.03
C LYS A 61 23.92 -10.89 -8.63
N LEU A 62 23.75 -11.00 -9.94
CA LEU A 62 23.85 -12.26 -10.67
C LEU A 62 25.32 -12.63 -10.88
N LYS A 63 25.60 -13.93 -10.84
CA LYS A 63 26.91 -14.48 -11.22
C LYS A 63 27.13 -14.40 -12.74
N ALA A 64 28.37 -14.60 -13.17
CA ALA A 64 28.74 -14.48 -14.59
C ALA A 64 27.97 -15.47 -15.48
N GLU A 65 27.70 -16.66 -14.96
CA GLU A 65 26.95 -17.75 -15.60
C GLU A 65 25.43 -17.61 -15.47
N GLU A 66 24.93 -16.76 -14.57
CA GLU A 66 23.50 -16.54 -14.38
C GLU A 66 22.97 -15.51 -15.39
N ASN A 67 21.71 -15.70 -15.80
CA ASN A 67 20.99 -14.82 -16.72
C ASN A 67 19.49 -14.80 -16.42
N PHE A 68 18.79 -13.82 -16.98
CA PHE A 68 17.35 -13.65 -16.81
C PHE A 68 16.49 -14.52 -17.75
N GLU A 69 17.09 -15.34 -18.62
CA GLU A 69 16.34 -16.18 -19.57
C GLU A 69 15.62 -17.33 -18.86
N ASN A 70 16.22 -17.86 -17.78
CA ASN A 70 15.71 -19.00 -17.01
C ASN A 70 15.08 -18.59 -15.68
N VAL A 71 14.61 -17.34 -15.58
CA VAL A 71 14.03 -16.83 -14.36
C VAL A 71 12.62 -17.39 -14.13
N GLN A 72 12.32 -17.69 -12.88
CA GLN A 72 10.99 -18.06 -12.44
C GLN A 72 10.28 -16.83 -11.88
N LEU A 73 9.03 -16.62 -12.31
CA LEU A 73 8.17 -15.56 -11.80
C LEU A 73 7.27 -16.11 -10.70
N SER A 74 7.19 -15.42 -9.56
CA SER A 74 6.26 -15.78 -8.47
C SER A 74 4.79 -15.71 -8.90
N SER A 75 3.88 -16.16 -8.03
CA SER A 75 2.43 -16.04 -8.24
C SER A 75 1.99 -14.58 -8.37
N GLY A 76 2.68 -13.70 -7.66
CA GLY A 76 2.41 -12.27 -7.61
C GLY A 76 1.51 -11.90 -6.43
N THR A 77 1.62 -10.65 -6.01
CA THR A 77 0.94 -10.13 -4.82
C THR A 77 0.48 -8.70 -5.07
N ALA A 78 -0.73 -8.35 -4.64
CA ALA A 78 -1.16 -6.96 -4.64
C ALA A 78 -0.29 -6.08 -3.75
N PHE A 79 0.02 -4.89 -4.25
CA PHE A 79 0.66 -3.85 -3.45
C PHE A 79 -0.15 -2.56 -3.52
N TYR A 80 -0.05 -1.80 -2.43
CA TYR A 80 -0.80 -0.58 -2.19
C TYR A 80 0.17 0.58 -2.02
N LYS A 81 -0.25 1.76 -2.46
CA LYS A 81 0.49 3.02 -2.31
C LYS A 81 -0.32 4.01 -1.51
N VAL A 82 0.36 4.97 -0.89
CA VAL A 82 -0.32 6.08 -0.24
C VAL A 82 -0.98 6.92 -1.33
N THR A 83 -2.26 7.28 -1.13
CA THR A 83 -3.01 8.08 -2.10
C THR A 83 -2.33 9.41 -2.41
N ASP A 84 -2.59 9.99 -3.58
CA ASP A 84 -2.02 11.30 -3.96
C ASP A 84 -2.75 12.48 -3.31
N ASP A 85 -3.93 12.25 -2.72
CA ASP A 85 -4.67 13.27 -1.99
C ASP A 85 -3.86 13.75 -0.77
N VAL A 86 -3.51 15.04 -0.76
CA VAL A 86 -2.69 15.69 0.28
C VAL A 86 -3.37 15.62 1.66
N TYR A 87 -4.69 15.55 1.72
CA TYR A 87 -5.46 15.54 2.97
C TYR A 87 -5.76 14.14 3.49
N SER A 88 -5.48 13.11 2.70
CA SER A 88 -5.77 11.72 3.02
C SER A 88 -4.50 10.93 3.33
N SER A 89 -4.59 9.98 4.25
CA SER A 89 -3.57 8.95 4.49
C SER A 89 -4.04 7.57 4.03
N ALA A 90 -5.10 7.53 3.22
CA ALA A 90 -5.60 6.29 2.64
C ALA A 90 -4.52 5.63 1.76
N ILE A 91 -4.63 4.31 1.66
CA ILE A 91 -3.84 3.52 0.74
C ILE A 91 -4.74 3.02 -0.38
N ASP A 92 -4.26 3.12 -1.60
CA ASP A 92 -4.98 2.70 -2.80
C ASP A 92 -4.24 1.53 -3.44
N PHE A 93 -5.02 0.60 -4.00
CA PHE A 93 -4.47 -0.50 -4.79
C PHE A 93 -3.68 0.07 -5.97
N ALA A 94 -2.40 -0.26 -6.07
CA ALA A 94 -1.50 0.27 -7.07
C ALA A 94 -1.18 -0.74 -8.18
N GLY A 95 -1.32 -2.03 -7.90
CA GLY A 95 -1.10 -3.09 -8.86
C GLY A 95 -0.57 -4.37 -8.20
N TYR A 96 0.20 -5.13 -8.97
CA TYR A 96 0.80 -6.39 -8.50
C TYR A 96 2.32 -6.33 -8.56
N ILE A 97 2.97 -6.90 -7.56
CA ILE A 97 4.40 -7.21 -7.60
C ILE A 97 4.63 -8.67 -7.94
N PHE A 98 5.67 -8.96 -8.70
CA PHE A 98 6.12 -10.32 -8.98
C PHE A 98 7.61 -10.44 -8.68
N THR A 99 7.99 -11.45 -7.90
CA THR A 99 9.39 -11.70 -7.55
C THR A 99 10.02 -12.61 -8.59
N LEU A 100 11.19 -12.20 -9.07
CA LEU A 100 12.03 -12.95 -9.99
C LEU A 100 12.98 -13.83 -9.20
N LYS A 101 12.99 -15.13 -9.51
CA LYS A 101 13.82 -16.15 -8.86
C LYS A 101 14.73 -16.84 -9.85
N ILE A 102 16.02 -16.90 -9.53
CA ILE A 102 17.03 -17.67 -10.28
C ILE A 102 17.65 -18.64 -9.28
N ASN A 103 17.62 -19.94 -9.58
CA ASN A 103 18.13 -20.98 -8.67
C ASN A 103 17.53 -20.86 -7.25
N ASP A 104 16.21 -20.67 -7.17
CA ASP A 104 15.44 -20.46 -5.92
C ASP A 104 15.83 -19.22 -5.09
N ARG A 105 16.72 -18.36 -5.62
CA ARG A 105 17.11 -17.09 -5.02
C ARG A 105 16.31 -15.95 -5.64
N GLU A 106 15.66 -15.16 -4.80
CA GLU A 106 15.02 -13.91 -5.19
C GLU A 106 16.09 -12.89 -5.64
N VAL A 107 15.96 -12.35 -6.86
CA VAL A 107 16.96 -11.45 -7.46
C VAL A 107 16.41 -10.06 -7.81
N ALA A 108 15.11 -9.96 -8.07
CA ALA A 108 14.46 -8.71 -8.49
C ALA A 108 12.96 -8.76 -8.24
N THR A 109 12.32 -7.59 -8.28
CA THR A 109 10.87 -7.43 -8.20
C THR A 109 10.37 -6.65 -9.41
N ILE A 110 9.36 -7.20 -10.09
CA ILE A 110 8.61 -6.55 -11.17
C ILE A 110 7.39 -5.88 -10.57
N TYR A 111 7.15 -4.62 -10.91
CA TYR A 111 5.91 -3.90 -10.59
C TYR A 111 5.03 -3.86 -11.82
N ALA A 112 3.84 -4.44 -11.74
CA ALA A 112 2.84 -4.43 -12.78
C ALA A 112 1.68 -3.51 -12.41
N THR A 113 1.29 -2.62 -13.32
CA THR A 113 0.15 -1.72 -13.13
C THR A 113 -0.81 -1.82 -14.31
N SER A 114 -2.07 -1.48 -14.08
CA SER A 114 -3.08 -1.40 -15.15
C SER A 114 -3.20 0.03 -15.62
N ASN A 115 -2.62 0.33 -16.79
CA ASN A 115 -2.88 1.58 -17.50
C ASN A 115 -3.88 1.28 -18.61
N THR A 116 -5.00 2.01 -18.64
CA THR A 116 -6.05 1.91 -19.67
C THR A 116 -6.68 0.51 -19.82
N GLY A 117 -6.74 -0.28 -18.74
CA GLY A 117 -7.34 -1.63 -18.74
C GLY A 117 -6.41 -2.76 -19.20
N SER A 118 -5.14 -2.47 -19.47
CA SER A 118 -4.12 -3.49 -19.78
C SER A 118 -3.02 -3.51 -18.72
N TRP A 119 -2.74 -4.70 -18.19
CA TRP A 119 -1.65 -4.93 -17.24
C TRP A 119 -0.29 -4.94 -17.95
N LYS A 120 0.62 -4.11 -17.47
CA LYS A 120 1.97 -3.97 -18.03
C LYS A 120 3.01 -3.83 -16.94
N ILE A 121 4.25 -4.19 -17.28
CA ILE A 121 5.42 -3.90 -16.44
C ILE A 121 5.63 -2.39 -16.40
N SER A 122 5.50 -1.80 -15.21
CA SER A 122 5.75 -0.40 -14.95
C SER A 122 7.22 -0.13 -14.58
N SER A 123 7.84 -1.04 -13.84
CA SER A 123 9.25 -0.96 -13.42
C SER A 123 9.76 -2.32 -12.94
N ILE A 124 11.09 -2.46 -12.89
CA ILE A 124 11.79 -3.63 -12.34
C ILE A 124 12.87 -3.12 -11.40
N SER A 125 12.83 -3.54 -10.14
CA SER A 125 13.76 -3.12 -9.09
C SER A 125 14.66 -4.28 -8.65
N ASN A 126 15.90 -3.96 -8.26
CA ASN A 126 16.79 -4.89 -7.56
C ASN A 126 16.49 -4.98 -6.06
N ARG A 127 15.53 -4.19 -5.57
CA ARG A 127 14.92 -4.37 -4.26
C ARG A 127 14.07 -5.64 -4.31
N VAL A 128 14.40 -6.59 -3.45
CA VAL A 128 13.64 -7.83 -3.33
C VAL A 128 12.58 -7.66 -2.26
N ASN A 129 11.32 -7.67 -2.67
CA ASN A 129 10.22 -7.88 -1.74
C ASN A 129 10.11 -9.37 -1.43
N SER A 130 10.32 -9.72 -0.16
CA SER A 130 10.32 -11.12 0.27
C SER A 130 8.89 -11.64 0.32
N GLU A 131 8.54 -12.48 -0.66
CA GLU A 131 7.25 -13.18 -0.72
C GLU A 131 7.01 -13.99 0.57
N ASN A 132 8.09 -14.57 1.11
CA ASN A 132 8.06 -15.30 2.37
C ASN A 132 7.62 -14.44 3.56
N SER A 133 7.95 -13.16 3.58
CA SER A 133 7.57 -12.26 4.69
C SER A 133 6.05 -12.05 4.74
N LEU A 134 5.42 -11.92 3.57
CA LEU A 134 3.97 -11.81 3.49
C LEU A 134 3.29 -13.14 3.84
N LEU A 135 3.74 -14.26 3.26
CA LEU A 135 3.17 -15.58 3.54
C LEU A 135 3.29 -15.95 5.03
N THR A 136 4.42 -15.61 5.65
CA THR A 136 4.62 -15.80 7.10
C THR A 136 3.66 -14.93 7.90
N ALA A 137 3.46 -13.68 7.47
CA ALA A 137 2.51 -12.81 8.13
C ALA A 137 1.08 -13.36 8.02
N GLU A 138 0.62 -13.70 6.81
CA GLU A 138 -0.69 -14.31 6.56
C GLU A 138 -0.94 -15.55 7.42
N ALA A 139 0.06 -16.42 7.55
CA ALA A 139 -0.04 -17.65 8.35
C ALA A 139 -0.18 -17.41 9.87
N THR A 140 0.09 -16.19 10.34
CA THR A 140 0.03 -15.83 11.77
C THR A 140 -1.12 -14.88 12.11
N LEU A 141 -1.94 -14.49 11.12
CA LEU A 141 -3.12 -13.65 11.32
C LEU A 141 -4.28 -14.42 11.95
N SER A 142 -5.10 -13.70 12.71
CA SER A 142 -6.40 -14.19 13.17
C SER A 142 -7.40 -14.26 12.02
N GLU A 143 -8.44 -15.11 12.13
CA GLU A 143 -9.44 -15.31 11.05
C GLU A 143 -10.18 -14.04 10.58
N ASN A 144 -10.17 -12.97 11.40
CA ASN A 144 -10.80 -11.68 11.09
C ASN A 144 -9.80 -10.59 10.71
N GLU A 145 -8.52 -10.91 10.58
CA GLU A 145 -7.47 -9.99 10.15
C GLU A 145 -7.14 -10.20 8.67
N LYS A 146 -6.76 -9.11 8.01
CA LYS A 146 -6.29 -9.11 6.62
C LYS A 146 -4.97 -8.36 6.53
N VAL A 147 -4.10 -8.78 5.63
CA VAL A 147 -2.84 -8.08 5.37
C VAL A 147 -2.83 -7.44 3.99
N LYS A 148 -2.26 -6.25 3.90
CA LYS A 148 -1.97 -5.53 2.67
C LYS A 148 -0.51 -5.15 2.65
N LEU A 149 0.17 -5.41 1.54
CA LEU A 149 1.53 -4.94 1.32
C LEU A 149 1.51 -3.47 0.87
N ILE A 150 2.13 -2.59 1.65
CA ILE A 150 2.38 -1.20 1.26
C ILE A 150 3.80 -1.12 0.70
N ASP A 151 3.93 -0.71 -0.56
CA ASP A 151 5.22 -0.41 -1.18
C ASP A 151 5.13 0.91 -1.94
N ASP A 152 5.69 1.96 -1.34
CA ASP A 152 5.66 3.32 -1.88
C ASP A 152 7.03 3.98 -1.75
N GLU A 153 7.80 3.86 -2.82
CA GLU A 153 9.14 4.44 -2.94
C GLU A 153 9.17 5.94 -2.67
N ARG A 154 8.09 6.67 -2.95
CA ARG A 154 8.03 8.13 -2.74
C ARG A 154 8.18 8.49 -1.28
N TYR A 155 7.73 7.63 -0.37
CA TYR A 155 7.84 7.80 1.07
C TYR A 155 8.87 6.84 1.69
N GLY A 156 9.58 6.04 0.87
CA GLY A 156 10.48 5.00 1.34
C GLY A 156 9.76 3.87 2.09
N LEU A 157 8.47 3.66 1.83
CA LEU A 157 7.66 2.67 2.53
C LEU A 157 7.85 1.28 1.93
N ASN A 158 8.07 0.30 2.80
CA ASN A 158 7.82 -1.11 2.54
C ASN A 158 7.37 -1.73 3.84
N ALA A 159 6.09 -2.07 3.92
CA ALA A 159 5.44 -2.41 5.17
C ALA A 159 4.23 -3.32 4.93
N LEU A 160 3.82 -4.03 5.97
CA LEU A 160 2.56 -4.76 6.00
C LEU A 160 1.55 -3.97 6.83
N LEU A 161 0.42 -3.63 6.24
CA LEU A 161 -0.75 -3.16 6.97
C LEU A 161 -1.61 -4.37 7.33
N ILE A 162 -1.88 -4.53 8.62
CA ILE A 162 -2.81 -5.52 9.14
C ILE A 162 -4.09 -4.78 9.56
N GLU A 163 -5.19 -5.08 8.86
CA GLU A 163 -6.53 -4.53 9.09
C GLU A 163 -7.42 -5.58 9.77
N GLY A 164 -8.42 -5.12 10.52
CA GLY A 164 -9.31 -6.01 11.28
C GLY A 164 -8.76 -6.40 12.65
N GLY A 165 -9.46 -7.31 13.35
CA GLY A 165 -9.13 -7.68 14.72
C GLY A 165 -9.37 -6.57 15.76
N GLU A 166 -8.71 -6.67 16.91
CA GLU A 166 -8.82 -5.66 17.98
C GLU A 166 -8.00 -4.39 17.70
N LYS A 167 -6.92 -4.47 16.89
CA LYS A 167 -6.01 -3.35 16.63
C LYS A 167 -5.35 -3.42 15.24
N GLU A 168 -5.65 -2.43 14.41
CA GLU A 168 -4.95 -2.20 13.14
C GLU A 168 -3.52 -1.71 13.36
N ARG A 169 -2.57 -2.27 12.61
CA ARG A 169 -1.14 -2.04 12.80
C ARG A 169 -0.37 -2.10 11.49
N VAL A 170 0.75 -1.40 11.45
CA VAL A 170 1.67 -1.36 10.32
C VAL A 170 3.02 -1.89 10.76
N VAL A 171 3.54 -2.89 10.04
CA VAL A 171 4.80 -3.59 10.33
C VAL A 171 5.83 -3.23 9.27
N ASP A 172 6.97 -2.71 9.69
CA ASP A 172 8.08 -2.32 8.81
C ASP A 172 8.82 -3.53 8.21
N LEU A 173 8.93 -3.53 6.88
CA LEU A 173 9.72 -4.48 6.09
C LEU A 173 11.02 -3.89 5.54
N SER A 174 11.29 -2.60 5.76
CA SER A 174 12.41 -1.87 5.15
C SER A 174 13.81 -2.23 5.70
N GLY A 175 13.89 -3.08 6.73
CA GLY A 175 15.16 -3.54 7.31
C GLY A 175 15.77 -4.79 6.65
N ASN A 176 17.09 -4.94 6.74
CA ASN A 176 17.88 -6.11 6.26
C ASN A 176 17.51 -7.47 6.90
N GLY A 177 16.55 -7.50 7.82
CA GLY A 177 16.08 -8.73 8.45
C GLY A 177 14.97 -9.34 7.62
N LYS A 178 15.31 -10.36 6.80
CA LYS A 178 14.40 -11.18 5.98
C LYS A 178 13.30 -11.95 6.75
N ASN A 179 13.10 -11.62 8.03
CA ASN A 179 12.31 -12.40 8.95
C ASN A 179 11.38 -11.46 9.71
N VAL A 180 10.11 -11.48 9.32
CA VAL A 180 8.99 -10.97 10.12
C VAL A 180 8.73 -11.97 11.24
N ASN A 181 9.64 -12.06 12.21
CA ASN A 181 9.54 -13.03 13.30
C ASN A 181 8.53 -12.61 14.37
N SER A 182 7.99 -11.38 14.30
CA SER A 182 6.99 -10.89 15.24
C SER A 182 6.13 -9.83 14.56
N LEU A 183 4.82 -10.09 14.49
CA LEU A 183 3.80 -9.13 14.05
C LEU A 183 3.23 -8.29 15.21
N GLU A 184 3.78 -8.47 16.42
CA GLU A 184 3.24 -7.84 17.62
C GLU A 184 3.52 -6.33 17.63
N PRO A 185 2.56 -5.49 18.07
CA PRO A 185 2.74 -4.05 18.28
C PRO A 185 3.85 -3.66 19.27
N SER A 186 4.30 -4.61 20.09
CA SER A 186 5.41 -4.43 21.04
C SER A 186 6.80 -4.60 20.40
N SER A 187 6.85 -5.01 19.14
CA SER A 187 8.10 -5.04 18.38
C SER A 187 8.50 -3.63 17.96
N ASN A 188 9.80 -3.37 17.91
CA ASN A 188 10.38 -2.11 17.41
C ASN A 188 10.13 -1.85 15.90
N LYS A 189 9.37 -2.73 15.23
CA LYS A 189 9.03 -2.62 13.81
C LYS A 189 7.54 -2.42 13.58
N THR A 190 6.71 -2.37 14.63
CA THR A 190 5.26 -2.28 14.48
C THR A 190 4.74 -0.99 15.10
N ILE A 191 3.92 -0.26 14.36
CA ILE A 191 3.22 0.94 14.83
C ILE A 191 1.70 0.77 14.68
N THR A 192 0.92 1.55 15.42
CA THR A 192 -0.53 1.59 15.22
C THR A 192 -0.88 2.28 13.90
N LYS A 193 -2.02 1.90 13.29
CA LYS A 193 -2.51 2.56 12.07
C LYS A 193 -2.71 4.07 12.25
N SER A 194 -3.20 4.50 13.41
CA SER A 194 -3.34 5.93 13.72
C SER A 194 -2.02 6.68 13.70
N LEU A 195 -0.93 6.09 14.21
CA LEU A 195 0.39 6.72 14.19
C LEU A 195 0.94 6.77 12.75
N PHE A 196 0.75 5.70 11.99
CA PHE A 196 1.08 5.67 10.56
C PHE A 196 0.37 6.80 9.81
N ASP A 197 -0.95 6.92 9.96
CA ASP A 197 -1.78 7.93 9.29
C ASP A 197 -1.33 9.36 9.60
N GLN A 198 -1.00 9.61 10.87
CA GLN A 198 -0.52 10.89 11.30
C GLN A 198 0.83 11.25 10.65
N LYS A 199 1.79 10.32 10.64
CA LYS A 199 3.10 10.53 10.02
C LYS A 199 3.00 10.78 8.52
N ILE A 200 2.13 10.04 7.81
CA ILE A 200 1.89 10.27 6.38
C ILE A 200 1.35 11.68 6.13
N LYS A 201 0.39 12.14 6.95
CA LYS A 201 -0.14 13.51 6.85
C LYS A 201 0.93 14.57 7.12
N GLU A 202 1.77 14.37 8.13
CA GLU A 202 2.90 15.25 8.44
C GLU A 202 3.87 15.34 7.25
N MET A 203 4.31 14.20 6.71
CA MET A 203 5.21 14.17 5.54
C MET A 203 4.59 14.83 4.29
N LYS A 204 3.29 14.64 4.05
CA LYS A 204 2.57 15.29 2.95
C LYS A 204 2.48 16.81 3.13
N ALA A 205 2.23 17.27 4.34
CA ALA A 205 2.17 18.69 4.67
C ALA A 205 3.54 19.35 4.51
N GLU A 206 4.62 18.71 4.95
CA GLU A 206 5.99 19.20 4.76
C GLU A 206 6.36 19.33 3.27
N ARG A 207 5.97 18.35 2.44
CA ARG A 207 6.21 18.37 0.99
C ARG A 207 5.33 19.37 0.24
N SER A 208 4.18 19.73 0.81
CA SER A 208 3.23 20.68 0.22
C SER A 208 3.42 22.11 0.76
N GLY A 209 4.40 22.34 1.65
CA GLY A 209 4.69 23.64 2.23
C GLY A 209 5.14 24.67 1.17
N PRO A 210 4.95 25.98 1.45
CA PRO A 210 5.32 27.02 0.50
C PRO A 210 6.82 26.95 0.18
N ALA A 211 7.16 27.09 -1.10
CA ALA A 211 8.53 27.29 -1.54
C ALA A 211 9.19 28.34 -0.63
N THR A 212 10.37 28.02 -0.12
CA THR A 212 11.15 28.99 0.66
C THR A 212 11.35 30.28 -0.16
N LYS A 213 11.55 31.42 0.52
CA LYS A 213 11.64 32.76 -0.11
C LYS A 213 12.67 32.88 -1.25
N ASP A 214 13.53 31.88 -1.43
CA ASP A 214 14.54 31.79 -2.49
C ASP A 214 14.12 30.91 -3.69
N GLY A 215 12.85 30.50 -3.80
CA GLY A 215 12.35 29.72 -4.94
C GLY A 215 12.83 28.26 -4.97
N ALA A 216 13.51 27.80 -3.92
CA ALA A 216 13.85 26.40 -3.75
C ALA A 216 12.62 25.61 -3.29
N VAL A 217 12.11 24.76 -4.19
CA VAL A 217 11.22 23.66 -3.82
C VAL A 217 12.04 22.68 -3.00
N ILE A 218 11.71 22.52 -1.72
CA ILE A 218 12.27 21.46 -0.89
C ILE A 218 11.66 20.16 -1.40
N MET A 219 12.34 19.47 -2.33
CA MET A 219 12.03 18.09 -2.64
C MET A 219 12.47 17.24 -1.45
N GLY A 220 11.56 17.02 -0.51
CA GLY A 220 11.82 16.23 0.69
C GLY A 220 12.09 14.77 0.33
N THR A 221 13.33 14.34 0.46
CA THR A 221 13.77 12.92 0.47
C THR A 221 13.42 12.21 1.78
N GLY A 222 12.39 12.68 2.50
CA GLY A 222 12.01 12.15 3.80
C GLY A 222 11.62 10.68 3.66
N GLN A 223 12.40 9.81 4.30
CA GLN A 223 12.10 8.39 4.47
C GLN A 223 11.16 8.24 5.67
N PHE A 224 10.13 7.42 5.53
CA PHE A 224 9.26 7.10 6.66
C PHE A 224 10.07 6.37 7.74
N ASP A 225 10.14 6.95 8.94
CA ASP A 225 10.76 6.29 10.09
C ASP A 225 9.69 5.68 11.01
N PHE A 226 9.88 4.41 11.36
CA PHE A 226 9.01 3.68 12.28
C PHE A 226 9.36 3.92 13.76
N ASN A 227 10.58 4.40 14.07
CA ASN A 227 11.09 4.46 15.44
C ASN A 227 10.83 5.79 16.16
N GLU A 228 10.67 6.91 15.46
CA GLU A 228 10.38 8.18 16.12
C GLU A 228 8.90 8.32 16.54
N PRO A 229 8.57 8.68 17.79
CA PRO A 229 7.21 9.11 18.13
C PRO A 229 6.88 10.36 17.31
N SER A 230 5.67 10.40 16.74
CA SER A 230 5.26 11.54 15.92
C SER A 230 5.30 12.83 16.75
N LYS A 231 5.91 13.88 16.19
CA LYS A 231 5.95 15.21 16.82
C LYS A 231 4.61 15.94 16.63
N ALA A 232 3.48 15.31 16.98
CA ALA A 232 2.26 16.10 17.20
C ALA A 232 2.28 16.71 18.59
N SER A 233 3.09 17.75 18.78
CA SER A 233 2.77 18.75 19.81
C SER A 233 1.70 19.69 19.26
N SER A 234 0.49 19.15 19.01
CA SER A 234 -0.67 20.00 18.81
C SER A 234 -1.08 20.50 20.20
N ASN A 235 -0.67 21.73 20.54
CA ASN A 235 -1.08 22.39 21.78
C ASN A 235 -2.59 22.75 21.78
N VAL A 236 -3.37 22.34 20.78
CA VAL A 236 -4.79 22.63 20.63
C VAL A 236 -5.62 22.19 21.84
N PRO A 237 -5.43 21.01 22.47
CA PRO A 237 -6.18 20.65 23.68
C PRO A 237 -5.85 21.58 24.85
N ILE A 238 -4.60 22.00 24.98
CA ILE A 238 -4.13 22.92 26.02
C ILE A 238 -4.71 24.32 25.78
N ILE A 239 -4.70 24.80 24.54
CA ILE A 239 -5.28 26.09 24.13
C ILE A 239 -6.80 26.11 24.39
N LEU A 240 -7.52 25.04 24.06
CA LEU A 240 -8.95 24.90 24.33
C LEU A 240 -9.26 24.87 25.83
N LEU A 241 -8.40 24.24 26.64
CA LEU A 241 -8.54 24.20 28.08
C LEU A 241 -8.32 25.59 28.71
N PHE A 242 -7.34 26.37 28.23
CA PHE A 242 -7.15 27.76 28.65
C PHE A 242 -8.30 28.68 28.23
N LEU A 243 -8.83 28.54 27.02
CA LEU A 243 -10.02 29.29 26.56
C LEU A 243 -11.25 28.96 27.40
N GLY A 244 -11.44 27.68 27.76
CA GLY A 244 -12.50 27.24 28.67
C GLY A 244 -12.41 27.91 30.04
N ILE A 245 -11.22 27.95 30.65
CA ILE A 245 -11.00 28.58 31.96
C ILE A 245 -11.25 30.10 31.90
N ILE A 246 -10.81 30.78 30.83
CA ILE A 246 -11.05 32.22 30.64
C ILE A 246 -12.56 32.51 30.50
N SER A 247 -13.31 31.64 29.82
CA SER A 247 -14.77 31.82 29.66
C SER A 247 -15.57 31.66 30.97
N LEU A 248 -15.02 30.99 31.97
CA LEU A 248 -15.64 30.81 33.30
C LEU A 248 -15.38 31.99 34.26
N PHE A 249 -14.38 32.82 33.96
CA PHE A 249 -13.99 33.97 34.78
C PHE A 249 -15.11 35.04 34.96
N PRO A 250 -15.86 35.44 33.90
CA PRO A 250 -16.98 36.36 34.02
C PRO A 250 -18.12 35.80 34.87
N ILE A 251 -18.39 34.50 34.76
CA ILE A 251 -19.46 33.81 35.51
C ILE A 251 -19.13 33.81 37.01
N PHE A 252 -17.87 33.58 37.36
CA PHE A 252 -17.41 33.63 38.75
C PHE A 252 -17.51 35.04 39.36
N ILE A 253 -17.22 36.09 38.58
CA ILE A 253 -17.38 37.49 39.01
C ILE A 253 -18.86 37.83 39.25
N ILE A 254 -19.76 37.39 38.36
CA ILE A 254 -21.21 37.62 38.50
C ILE A 254 -21.77 36.88 39.73
N LEU A 255 -21.37 35.62 39.96
CA LEU A 255 -21.80 34.84 41.12
C LEU A 255 -21.27 35.43 42.44
N LYS A 256 -20.02 35.90 42.47
CA LYS A 256 -19.45 36.56 43.66
C LYS A 256 -20.15 37.89 43.96
N LYS A 257 -20.52 38.66 42.94
CA LYS A 257 -21.26 39.93 43.10
C LYS A 257 -22.68 39.71 43.65
N ARG A 258 -23.32 38.60 43.27
CA ARG A 258 -24.65 38.20 43.79
C ARG A 258 -24.63 37.69 45.24
N ARG A 259 -23.50 37.18 45.72
CA ARG A 259 -23.36 36.66 47.09
C ARG A 259 -23.05 37.75 48.13
N ASN A 260 -22.55 38.90 47.67
CA ASN A 260 -22.17 40.04 48.51
C ASN A 260 -23.16 41.21 48.42
N SER A 261 -24.34 40.99 47.84
CA SER A 261 -25.47 41.92 47.80
C SER A 261 -26.67 41.29 48.48
#